data_AF-A0A2M7MFG5-F1
#
_entry.id   AF-A0A2M7MFG5-F1
#
_cell.length_a   1.000
_cell.length_b   1.000
_cell.length_c   1.000
_cell.angle_alpha   90.00
_cell.angle_beta   90.00
_cell.angle_gamma   90.00
#
_symmetry.space_group_name_H-M   'P 1'
#
loop_
_entity.id
_entity.type
_entity.pdbx_description
1 polymer ?
#
loop_
_entity_poly.entity_id
_entity_poly.type
_entity_poly.pdbx_seq_one_letter_code
_entity_poly.pdbx_strand_id
1 'polypeptide(L)'
;MKWKIDEKILKKLYSKGRKSIDDIAKILNTPRYAINYWRRKYKIKRLTYFERHPLPKLTKIQKEYLFGALLGDDRLGKKKEETYPSLRVGHSIKQKDYVFWKYNIWKNLVLSGVKKVKIRVKDKTYFSHQFFTREHPEFLKFYNFFYKNGKKKISREALNQLTPFSIAIWYMDDGSYIKSRGRALLATNSFSYKEQLIIQKYFKEKWNLPTTIGTSDSGTHYLRFNTENSIKFLKIIEKYIIPCFHYKIDPGRKLLYRKLSAEELNYIKNNYKTKSPKLIAQKLKRDANNIRNIIRRLKLTNLKRK
;
A
#
# COMPACT_ATOMS: atom_id res chain seq x y z
N MET A 1 -14.13 -4.55 -58.96
CA MET A 1 -14.16 -3.63 -57.81
C MET A 1 -12.85 -2.84 -57.80
N LYS A 2 -12.91 -1.50 -57.95
CA LYS A 2 -11.77 -0.59 -58.24
C LYS A 2 -10.59 -0.67 -57.24
N TRP A 3 -10.78 -1.29 -56.08
CA TRP A 3 -9.81 -1.33 -54.99
C TRP A 3 -9.73 -2.72 -54.37
N LYS A 4 -9.51 -3.78 -55.15
CA LYS A 4 -9.31 -5.13 -54.60
C LYS A 4 -7.97 -5.17 -53.86
N ILE A 5 -8.00 -5.58 -52.60
CA ILE A 5 -6.80 -5.66 -51.74
C ILE A 5 -6.52 -7.13 -51.46
N ASP A 6 -5.28 -7.57 -51.66
CA ASP A 6 -4.89 -8.93 -51.31
C ASP A 6 -5.01 -9.20 -49.79
N GLU A 7 -5.56 -10.36 -49.45
CA GLU A 7 -5.80 -10.74 -48.05
C GLU A 7 -4.50 -10.87 -47.26
N LYS A 8 -3.44 -11.43 -47.86
CA LYS A 8 -2.15 -11.62 -47.19
C LYS A 8 -1.50 -10.26 -46.92
N ILE A 9 -1.55 -9.34 -47.87
CA ILE A 9 -1.05 -7.95 -47.71
C ILE A 9 -1.81 -7.26 -46.57
N LEU A 10 -3.15 -7.31 -46.59
CA LEU A 10 -3.96 -6.65 -45.58
C LEU A 10 -3.74 -7.26 -44.18
N LYS A 11 -3.64 -8.58 -44.06
CA LYS A 11 -3.29 -9.26 -42.79
C LYS A 11 -1.89 -8.89 -42.32
N LYS A 12 -0.90 -8.80 -43.22
CA LYS A 12 0.48 -8.40 -42.89
C LYS A 12 0.50 -6.98 -42.33
N LEU A 13 -0.11 -6.01 -43.01
CA LEU A 13 -0.10 -4.61 -42.56
C LEU A 13 -0.92 -4.39 -41.29
N TYR A 14 -2.12 -4.98 -41.23
CA TYR A 14 -3.04 -4.75 -40.11
C TYR A 14 -2.66 -5.55 -38.86
N SER A 15 -2.55 -6.87 -38.97
CA SER A 15 -2.36 -7.76 -37.82
C SER A 15 -0.90 -7.83 -37.37
N LYS A 16 0.04 -8.05 -38.31
CA LYS A 16 1.47 -8.15 -37.98
C LYS A 16 2.11 -6.76 -37.82
N GLY A 17 1.84 -5.86 -38.76
CA GLY A 17 2.38 -4.50 -38.79
C GLY A 17 1.67 -3.52 -37.85
N ARG A 18 0.55 -3.92 -37.24
CA ARG A 18 -0.24 -3.10 -36.30
C ARG A 18 -0.57 -1.71 -36.86
N LYS A 19 -0.74 -1.57 -38.18
CA LYS A 19 -1.06 -0.30 -38.85
C LYS A 19 -2.55 0.01 -38.78
N SER A 20 -2.90 1.26 -38.48
CA SER A 20 -4.31 1.68 -38.44
C SER A 20 -4.92 1.61 -39.85
N ILE A 21 -6.24 1.69 -39.96
CA ILE A 21 -6.90 1.74 -41.28
C ILE A 21 -6.39 2.95 -42.07
N ASP A 22 -6.17 4.08 -41.39
CA ASP A 22 -5.67 5.31 -42.01
C ASP A 22 -4.22 5.18 -42.48
N ASP A 23 -3.36 4.52 -41.70
CA ASP A 23 -1.98 4.25 -42.12
C ASP A 23 -1.95 3.32 -43.34
N ILE A 24 -2.78 2.29 -43.36
CA ILE A 24 -2.87 1.34 -44.47
C ILE A 24 -3.42 2.01 -45.73
N ALA A 25 -4.42 2.89 -45.57
CA ALA A 25 -4.97 3.67 -46.67
C ALA A 25 -3.88 4.53 -47.34
N LYS A 26 -3.01 5.16 -46.55
CA LYS A 26 -1.84 5.90 -47.04
C LYS A 26 -0.82 4.98 -47.73
N ILE A 27 -0.46 3.85 -47.09
CA ILE A 27 0.53 2.89 -47.62
C ILE A 27 0.09 2.29 -48.96
N LEU A 28 -1.18 1.94 -49.10
CA LEU A 28 -1.73 1.29 -50.29
C LEU A 28 -2.34 2.28 -51.29
N ASN A 29 -2.21 3.59 -51.05
CA ASN A 29 -2.86 4.65 -51.82
C ASN A 29 -4.33 4.32 -52.15
N THR A 30 -5.09 3.90 -51.14
CA THR A 30 -6.44 3.34 -51.30
C THR A 30 -7.38 4.01 -50.30
N PRO A 31 -8.62 4.35 -50.67
CA PRO A 31 -9.57 4.97 -49.74
C PRO A 31 -9.82 4.14 -48.47
N ARG A 32 -9.94 4.83 -47.32
CA ARG A 32 -10.20 4.22 -46.00
C ARG A 32 -11.38 3.25 -46.01
N TYR A 33 -12.47 3.57 -46.71
CA TYR A 33 -13.66 2.73 -46.76
C TYR A 33 -13.38 1.38 -47.45
N ALA A 34 -12.51 1.34 -48.46
CA ALA A 34 -12.12 0.11 -49.14
C ALA A 34 -11.28 -0.79 -48.23
N ILE A 35 -10.31 -0.22 -47.50
CA ILE A 35 -9.56 -0.96 -46.47
C ILE A 35 -10.50 -1.60 -45.45
N ASN A 36 -11.48 -0.84 -44.95
CA ASN A 36 -12.43 -1.33 -43.95
C ASN A 36 -13.36 -2.41 -44.52
N TYR A 37 -13.83 -2.27 -45.77
CA TYR A 37 -14.64 -3.26 -46.46
C TYR A 37 -13.90 -4.60 -46.55
N TRP A 38 -12.68 -4.61 -47.09
CA TRP A 38 -11.90 -5.84 -47.27
C TRP A 38 -11.48 -6.48 -45.94
N ARG A 39 -11.15 -5.69 -44.92
CA ARG A 39 -10.90 -6.20 -43.56
C ARG A 39 -12.11 -7.00 -43.04
N ARG A 40 -13.33 -6.46 -43.21
CA ARG A 40 -14.56 -7.15 -42.81
C ARG A 40 -14.82 -8.38 -43.66
N LYS A 41 -14.66 -8.28 -44.99
CA LYS A 41 -14.85 -9.38 -45.93
C LYS A 41 -13.92 -10.57 -45.65
N TYR A 42 -12.66 -10.30 -45.31
CA TYR A 42 -11.67 -11.31 -44.90
C TYR A 42 -11.73 -11.68 -43.41
N LYS A 43 -12.74 -11.20 -42.68
CA LYS A 43 -12.94 -11.47 -41.24
C LYS A 43 -11.68 -11.20 -40.38
N ILE A 44 -10.88 -10.19 -40.74
CA ILE A 44 -9.68 -9.82 -39.99
C ILE A 44 -10.10 -9.12 -38.69
N LYS A 45 -9.78 -9.75 -37.54
CA LYS A 45 -10.08 -9.24 -36.20
C LYS A 45 -9.59 -7.80 -36.03
N ARG A 46 -10.44 -6.92 -35.51
CA ARG A 46 -10.05 -5.56 -35.12
C ARG A 46 -9.06 -5.63 -33.96
N LEU A 47 -7.91 -4.98 -34.10
CA LEU A 47 -7.00 -4.78 -32.97
C LEU A 47 -7.54 -3.67 -32.07
N THR A 48 -7.56 -3.95 -30.76
CA THR A 48 -7.73 -2.96 -29.69
C THR A 48 -6.57 -1.97 -29.67
N TYR A 49 -6.73 -0.87 -28.92
CA TYR A 49 -5.67 0.11 -28.75
C TYR A 49 -4.37 -0.52 -28.20
N PHE A 50 -4.46 -1.41 -27.20
CA PHE A 50 -3.29 -2.02 -26.57
C PHE A 50 -2.68 -3.17 -27.39
N GLU A 51 -3.48 -3.87 -28.21
CA GLU A 51 -2.93 -4.82 -29.21
C GLU A 51 -2.14 -4.07 -30.30
N ARG A 52 -2.55 -2.84 -30.63
CA ARG A 52 -1.88 -1.97 -31.61
C ARG A 52 -0.66 -1.26 -31.04
N HIS A 53 -0.77 -0.76 -29.82
CA HIS A 53 0.25 0.01 -29.11
C HIS A 53 0.58 -0.70 -27.79
N PRO A 54 1.36 -1.80 -27.84
CA PRO A 54 1.68 -2.55 -26.65
C PRO A 54 2.46 -1.69 -25.65
N LEU A 55 2.10 -1.82 -24.38
CA LEU A 55 2.85 -1.24 -23.28
C LEU A 55 3.87 -2.26 -22.75
N PRO A 56 4.98 -1.81 -22.15
CA PRO A 56 5.86 -2.69 -21.40
C PRO A 56 5.06 -3.42 -20.31
N LYS A 57 5.32 -4.72 -20.13
CA LYS A 57 4.73 -5.49 -19.04
C LYS A 57 5.10 -4.88 -17.69
N LEU A 58 4.22 -5.06 -16.71
CA LEU A 58 4.51 -4.63 -15.35
C LEU A 58 5.68 -5.44 -14.78
N THR A 59 6.64 -4.73 -14.18
CA THR A 59 7.78 -5.36 -13.49
C THR A 59 7.32 -6.07 -12.22
N LYS A 60 8.16 -6.96 -11.68
CA LYS A 60 7.88 -7.63 -10.39
C LYS A 60 7.62 -6.61 -9.28
N ILE A 61 8.46 -5.58 -9.16
CA ILE A 61 8.32 -4.51 -8.16
C ILE A 61 7.00 -3.75 -8.33
N GLN A 62 6.59 -3.42 -9.56
CA GLN A 62 5.30 -2.77 -9.81
C GLN A 62 4.11 -3.63 -9.40
N LYS A 63 4.19 -4.95 -9.61
CA LYS A 63 3.14 -5.89 -9.19
C LYS A 63 3.07 -6.01 -7.68
N GLU A 64 4.20 -6.18 -7.01
CA GLU A 64 4.28 -6.23 -5.55
C GLU A 64 3.83 -4.90 -4.92
N TYR A 65 4.16 -3.78 -5.55
CA TYR A 65 3.70 -2.45 -5.16
C TYR A 65 2.18 -2.38 -5.14
N LEU A 66 1.51 -2.82 -6.22
CA LEU A 66 0.05 -2.75 -6.32
C LEU A 66 -0.65 -3.52 -5.21
N PHE A 67 -0.15 -4.71 -4.83
CA PHE A 67 -0.77 -5.47 -3.75
C PHE A 67 -0.75 -4.73 -2.41
N GLY A 68 0.32 -3.97 -2.13
CA GLY A 68 0.42 -3.15 -0.92
C GLY A 68 -0.39 -1.85 -1.02
N ALA A 69 -0.15 -1.08 -2.09
CA ALA A 69 -0.71 0.25 -2.26
C ALA A 69 -2.25 0.26 -2.39
N LEU A 70 -2.84 -0.82 -2.92
CA LEU A 70 -4.31 -0.92 -3.04
C LEU A 70 -5.00 -1.26 -1.71
N LEU A 71 -4.26 -1.76 -0.71
CA LEU A 71 -4.72 -1.85 0.67
C LEU A 71 -4.60 -0.51 1.42
N GLY A 72 -3.74 0.38 0.92
CA GLY A 72 -3.47 1.71 1.45
C GLY A 72 -4.16 2.84 0.69
N ASP A 73 -3.40 3.92 0.49
CA ASP A 73 -3.90 5.22 0.01
C ASP A 73 -4.14 5.26 -1.49
N ASP A 74 -3.42 4.45 -2.27
CA ASP A 74 -3.49 4.51 -3.72
C ASP A 74 -4.73 3.77 -4.25
N ARG A 75 -5.12 4.09 -5.49
CA ARG A 75 -6.27 3.43 -6.12
C ARG A 75 -6.08 3.18 -7.60
N LEU A 76 -6.72 2.13 -8.09
CA LEU A 76 -6.97 1.95 -9.52
C LEU A 76 -8.30 2.61 -9.88
N GLY A 77 -8.27 3.55 -10.84
CA GLY A 77 -9.47 4.20 -11.35
C GLY A 77 -9.79 3.77 -12.78
N LYS A 78 -11.02 3.34 -13.02
CA LYS A 78 -11.60 3.14 -14.36
C LYS A 78 -12.44 4.37 -14.73
N LYS A 79 -12.36 4.82 -15.98
CA LYS A 79 -13.22 5.93 -16.48
C LYS A 79 -14.59 5.43 -16.89
N LYS A 80 -14.62 4.27 -17.55
CA LYS A 80 -15.82 3.54 -17.99
C LYS A 80 -15.62 2.05 -17.74
N GLU A 81 -16.71 1.27 -17.75
CA GLU A 81 -16.63 -0.15 -17.46
C GLU A 81 -15.78 -0.93 -18.48
N GLU A 82 -15.82 -0.52 -19.74
CA GLU A 82 -15.04 -1.11 -20.84
C GLU A 82 -13.58 -0.65 -20.91
N THR A 83 -13.16 0.32 -20.08
CA THR A 83 -11.79 0.83 -20.09
C THR A 83 -10.89 0.08 -19.11
N TYR A 84 -9.60 0.02 -19.42
CA TYR A 84 -8.63 -0.51 -18.47
C TYR A 84 -8.38 0.48 -17.32
N PRO A 85 -8.09 -0.01 -16.10
CA PRO A 85 -7.78 0.87 -14.99
C PRO A 85 -6.49 1.66 -15.21
N SER A 86 -6.34 2.75 -14.48
CA SER A 86 -5.09 3.51 -14.31
C SER A 86 -4.77 3.66 -12.83
N LEU A 87 -3.49 3.57 -12.46
CA LEU A 87 -3.06 3.84 -11.08
C LEU A 87 -3.11 5.34 -10.82
N ARG A 88 -3.73 5.69 -9.68
CA ARG A 88 -3.86 7.05 -9.21
C ARG A 88 -3.20 7.19 -7.85
N VAL A 89 -2.14 7.98 -7.82
CA VAL A 89 -1.36 8.29 -6.62
C VAL A 89 -1.52 9.75 -6.29
N GLY A 90 -1.81 10.05 -5.02
CA GLY A 90 -1.92 11.42 -4.55
C GLY A 90 -1.76 11.50 -3.04
N HIS A 91 -0.88 12.38 -2.57
CA HIS A 91 -0.67 12.62 -1.14
C HIS A 91 -0.62 14.12 -0.85
N SER A 92 -0.80 14.47 0.42
CA SER A 92 -0.64 15.85 0.89
C SER A 92 0.77 16.39 0.57
N ILE A 93 0.92 17.72 0.54
CA ILE A 93 2.22 18.35 0.28
C ILE A 93 3.34 17.90 1.25
N LYS A 94 2.97 17.51 2.48
CA LYS A 94 3.90 17.03 3.52
C LYS A 94 4.55 15.69 3.17
N GLN A 95 3.94 14.92 2.27
CA GLN A 95 4.41 13.60 1.82
C GLN A 95 4.93 13.66 0.38
N LYS A 96 5.45 14.83 -0.06
CA LYS A 96 6.03 15.01 -1.39
C LYS A 96 7.04 13.91 -1.71
N ASP A 97 8.01 13.68 -0.84
CA ASP A 97 9.09 12.72 -1.08
C ASP A 97 8.56 11.31 -1.32
N TYR A 98 7.47 10.94 -0.64
CA TYR A 98 6.82 9.66 -0.86
C TYR A 98 6.18 9.58 -2.24
N VAL A 99 5.49 10.64 -2.70
CA VAL A 99 4.92 10.69 -4.06
C VAL A 99 6.00 10.58 -5.13
N PHE A 100 7.14 11.24 -4.94
CA PHE A 100 8.27 11.15 -5.87
C PHE A 100 8.93 9.77 -5.84
N TRP A 101 9.05 9.13 -4.68
CA TRP A 101 9.49 7.74 -4.57
C TRP A 101 8.54 6.78 -5.32
N LYS A 102 7.22 6.92 -5.09
CA LYS A 102 6.18 6.18 -5.83
C LYS A 102 6.29 6.43 -7.34
N TYR A 103 6.50 7.68 -7.76
CA TYR A 103 6.66 8.05 -9.17
C TYR A 103 7.85 7.34 -9.81
N ASN A 104 8.98 7.22 -9.12
CA ASN A 104 10.17 6.54 -9.68
C ASN A 104 9.92 5.07 -10.02
N ILE A 105 9.02 4.39 -9.29
CA ILE A 105 8.59 3.01 -9.59
C ILE A 105 7.74 2.96 -10.87
N TRP A 106 6.98 4.01 -11.15
CA TRP A 106 5.95 4.05 -12.20
C TRP A 106 6.30 4.94 -13.40
N LYS A 107 7.44 5.63 -13.39
CA LYS A 107 7.79 6.69 -14.37
C LYS A 107 7.68 6.25 -15.82
N ASN A 108 7.96 4.98 -16.12
CA ASN A 108 7.84 4.40 -17.47
C ASN A 108 6.39 4.35 -18.00
N LEU A 109 5.40 4.47 -17.12
CA LEU A 109 3.97 4.49 -17.46
C LEU A 109 3.30 5.84 -17.18
N VAL A 110 4.03 6.88 -16.78
CA VAL A 110 3.48 8.21 -16.45
C VAL A 110 3.87 9.22 -17.50
N LEU A 111 2.90 9.81 -18.19
CA LEU A 111 3.15 10.74 -19.31
C LEU A 111 3.53 12.16 -18.87
N SER A 112 2.95 12.64 -17.76
CA SER A 112 2.97 14.06 -17.40
C SER A 112 3.76 14.39 -16.13
N GLY A 113 4.57 13.46 -15.63
CA GLY A 113 5.26 13.59 -14.35
C GLY A 113 4.33 13.74 -13.14
N VAL A 114 4.93 14.15 -12.01
CA VAL A 114 4.21 14.53 -10.78
C VAL A 114 3.73 15.98 -10.88
N LYS A 115 2.46 16.21 -10.56
CA LYS A 115 1.83 17.54 -10.56
C LYS A 115 1.44 17.98 -9.16
N LYS A 116 1.62 19.26 -8.87
CA LYS A 116 1.00 19.90 -7.70
C LYS A 116 -0.43 20.29 -8.05
N VAL A 117 -1.41 19.79 -7.29
CA VAL A 117 -2.84 19.98 -7.53
C VAL A 117 -3.47 20.70 -6.34
N LYS A 118 -4.25 21.75 -6.61
CA LYS A 118 -5.10 22.45 -5.65
C LYS A 118 -6.40 21.68 -5.45
N ILE A 119 -6.73 21.33 -4.21
CA ILE A 119 -7.97 20.63 -3.83
C ILE A 119 -8.79 21.57 -2.95
N ARG A 120 -10.04 21.81 -3.32
CA ARG A 120 -10.99 22.57 -2.49
C ARG A 120 -11.92 21.58 -1.78
N VAL A 121 -11.96 21.65 -0.44
CA VAL A 121 -12.87 20.85 0.38
C VAL A 121 -13.63 21.82 1.28
N LYS A 122 -14.93 21.99 1.01
CA LYS A 122 -15.75 23.06 1.60
C LYS A 122 -15.06 24.42 1.40
N ASP A 123 -14.82 25.16 2.48
CA ASP A 123 -14.19 26.48 2.46
C ASP A 123 -12.67 26.46 2.57
N LYS A 124 -12.05 25.27 2.65
CA LYS A 124 -10.61 25.12 2.81
C LYS A 124 -9.95 24.68 1.52
N THR A 125 -8.79 25.27 1.24
CA THR A 125 -7.90 24.90 0.14
C THR A 125 -6.74 24.07 0.67
N TYR A 126 -6.50 22.92 0.03
CA TYR A 126 -5.37 22.05 0.28
C TYR A 126 -4.53 21.89 -0.99
N PHE A 127 -3.27 21.50 -0.82
CA PHE A 127 -2.40 21.16 -1.93
C PHE A 127 -1.92 19.71 -1.79
N SER A 128 -1.82 19.04 -2.92
CA SER A 128 -1.37 17.65 -3.02
C SER A 128 -0.38 17.50 -4.17
N HIS A 129 0.51 16.51 -4.07
CA HIS A 129 1.29 16.03 -5.21
C HIS A 129 0.62 14.78 -5.73
N GLN A 130 0.40 14.71 -7.04
CA GLN A 130 -0.30 13.60 -7.69
C GLN A 130 0.36 13.21 -9.00
N PHE A 131 0.28 11.93 -9.36
CA PHE A 131 0.57 11.45 -10.71
C PHE A 131 -0.37 10.29 -11.05
N PHE A 132 -0.69 10.15 -12.34
CA PHE A 132 -1.48 9.04 -12.85
C PHE A 132 -0.70 8.29 -13.92
N THR A 133 -0.78 6.96 -13.92
CA THR A 133 -0.24 6.16 -15.02
C THR A 133 -1.18 6.22 -16.22
N ARG A 134 -0.69 5.79 -17.38
CA ARG A 134 -1.54 5.35 -18.50
C ARG A 134 -2.44 4.21 -18.03
N GLU A 135 -3.56 4.05 -18.71
CA GLU A 135 -4.40 2.87 -18.57
C GLU A 135 -3.58 1.63 -19.00
N HIS A 136 -3.74 0.50 -18.30
CA HIS A 136 -2.92 -0.69 -18.56
C HIS A 136 -3.73 -1.99 -18.41
N PRO A 137 -3.70 -2.92 -19.38
CA PRO A 137 -4.44 -4.18 -19.31
C PRO A 137 -4.13 -5.03 -18.07
N GLU A 138 -2.86 -5.15 -17.67
CA GLU A 138 -2.49 -5.92 -16.47
C GLU A 138 -3.11 -5.36 -15.17
N PHE A 139 -3.48 -4.07 -15.09
CA PHE A 139 -4.16 -3.52 -13.90
C PHE A 139 -5.56 -4.09 -13.71
N LEU A 140 -6.20 -4.63 -14.75
CA LEU A 140 -7.53 -5.21 -14.64
C LEU A 140 -7.56 -6.40 -13.68
N LYS A 141 -6.51 -7.23 -13.68
CA LYS A 141 -6.37 -8.34 -12.72
C LYS A 141 -6.38 -7.82 -11.29
N PHE A 142 -5.57 -6.80 -10.98
CA PHE A 142 -5.50 -6.20 -9.65
C PHE A 142 -6.80 -5.49 -9.27
N TYR A 143 -7.43 -4.81 -10.22
CA TYR A 143 -8.73 -4.19 -10.00
C TYR A 143 -9.77 -5.23 -9.57
N ASN A 144 -9.83 -6.37 -10.26
CA ASN A 144 -10.77 -7.44 -9.91
C ASN A 144 -10.45 -8.11 -8.57
N PHE A 145 -9.18 -8.13 -8.13
CA PHE A 145 -8.80 -8.62 -6.80
C PHE A 145 -9.30 -7.71 -5.67
N PHE A 146 -9.22 -6.39 -5.88
CA PHE A 146 -9.41 -5.42 -4.81
C PHE A 146 -10.74 -4.67 -4.88
N TYR A 147 -11.48 -4.71 -5.99
CA TYR A 147 -12.69 -3.92 -6.19
C TYR A 147 -13.89 -4.81 -6.51
N LYS A 148 -14.95 -4.67 -5.73
CA LYS A 148 -16.28 -5.25 -6.01
C LYS A 148 -17.30 -4.12 -6.03
N ASN A 149 -18.04 -3.97 -7.13
CA ASN A 149 -19.01 -2.90 -7.34
C ASN A 149 -18.42 -1.50 -7.08
N GLY A 150 -17.18 -1.27 -7.53
CA GLY A 150 -16.47 0.01 -7.38
C GLY A 150 -15.94 0.29 -5.96
N LYS A 151 -16.20 -0.57 -4.98
CA LYS A 151 -15.70 -0.43 -3.60
C LYS A 151 -14.52 -1.36 -3.36
N LYS A 152 -13.51 -0.88 -2.63
CA LYS A 152 -12.40 -1.72 -2.19
C LYS A 152 -12.94 -2.83 -1.29
N LYS A 153 -12.52 -4.07 -1.53
CA LYS A 153 -12.86 -5.24 -0.73
C LYS A 153 -11.61 -6.09 -0.52
N ILE A 154 -11.41 -6.56 0.70
CA ILE A 154 -10.31 -7.46 1.03
C ILE A 154 -10.77 -8.91 0.93
N SER A 155 -9.92 -9.73 0.31
CA SER A 155 -10.07 -11.18 0.26
C SER A 155 -8.78 -11.86 0.75
N ARG A 156 -8.89 -13.13 1.17
CA ARG A 156 -7.72 -13.89 1.62
C ARG A 156 -6.75 -14.14 0.46
N GLU A 157 -7.27 -14.33 -0.74
CA GLU A 157 -6.48 -14.52 -1.95
C GLU A 157 -5.61 -13.31 -2.24
N ALA A 158 -6.15 -12.09 -2.13
CA ALA A 158 -5.40 -10.85 -2.31
C ALA A 158 -4.30 -10.70 -1.26
N LEU A 159 -4.60 -10.96 0.02
CA LEU A 159 -3.62 -10.90 1.10
C LEU A 159 -2.49 -11.93 0.93
N ASN A 160 -2.79 -13.13 0.44
CA ASN A 160 -1.79 -14.17 0.20
C ASN A 160 -0.76 -13.80 -0.89
N GLN A 161 -1.02 -12.77 -1.70
CA GLN A 161 -0.06 -12.25 -2.69
C GLN A 161 0.91 -11.21 -2.10
N LEU A 162 0.68 -10.73 -0.87
CA LEU A 162 1.53 -9.72 -0.26
C LEU A 162 2.92 -10.28 0.02
N THR A 163 3.92 -9.53 -0.44
CA THR A 163 5.32 -9.73 -0.09
C THR A 163 5.71 -8.81 1.08
N PRO A 164 6.88 -9.00 1.71
CA PRO A 164 7.40 -8.02 2.67
C PRO A 164 7.43 -6.59 2.13
N PHE A 165 7.75 -6.40 0.84
CA PHE A 165 7.70 -5.09 0.18
C PHE A 165 6.27 -4.54 0.08
N SER A 166 5.30 -5.38 -0.29
CA SER A 166 3.88 -5.01 -0.32
C SER A 166 3.37 -4.59 1.07
N ILE A 167 3.74 -5.33 2.12
CA ILE A 167 3.37 -5.02 3.50
C ILE A 167 4.02 -3.71 3.95
N ALA A 168 5.27 -3.45 3.56
CA ALA A 168 5.96 -2.20 3.86
C ALA A 168 5.23 -1.00 3.24
N ILE A 169 4.79 -1.09 1.98
CA ILE A 169 3.99 -0.04 1.33
C ILE A 169 2.68 0.17 2.07
N TRP A 170 1.96 -0.90 2.39
CA TRP A 170 0.72 -0.80 3.15
C TRP A 170 0.94 -0.13 4.52
N TYR A 171 2.03 -0.45 5.20
CA TYR A 171 2.40 0.19 6.47
C TYR A 171 2.85 1.66 6.31
N MET A 172 3.53 2.02 5.21
CA MET A 172 3.89 3.41 4.94
C MET A 172 2.65 4.26 4.67
N ASP A 173 1.64 3.72 4.00
CA ASP A 173 0.34 4.37 3.80
C ASP A 173 -0.43 4.44 5.15
N ASP A 174 -0.88 3.29 5.67
CA ASP A 174 -1.86 3.21 6.78
C ASP A 174 -1.27 2.76 8.13
N GLY A 175 0.03 2.57 8.22
CA GLY A 175 0.68 2.14 9.45
C GLY A 175 0.91 3.27 10.44
N SER A 176 0.93 2.94 11.72
CA SER A 176 1.40 3.83 12.79
C SER A 176 2.12 3.06 13.88
N TYR A 177 2.90 3.78 14.70
CA TYR A 177 3.64 3.22 15.81
C TYR A 177 3.42 4.02 17.10
N ILE A 178 2.85 3.37 18.10
CA ILE A 178 2.64 3.96 19.43
C ILE A 178 3.93 3.78 20.22
N LYS A 179 4.81 4.80 20.17
CA LYS A 179 6.10 4.81 20.88
C LYS A 179 5.97 4.53 22.37
N SER A 180 4.94 5.05 23.03
CA SER A 180 4.71 4.86 24.48
C SER A 180 4.42 3.41 24.87
N ARG A 181 3.93 2.58 23.94
CA ARG A 181 3.56 1.17 24.17
C ARG A 181 4.44 0.18 23.38
N GLY A 182 5.28 0.70 22.47
CA GLY A 182 6.06 -0.10 21.53
C GLY A 182 5.19 -0.97 20.64
N ARG A 183 4.13 -0.40 20.05
CA ARG A 183 3.13 -1.16 19.28
C ARG A 183 2.93 -0.60 17.88
N ALA A 184 3.00 -1.46 16.87
CA ALA A 184 2.61 -1.17 15.50
C ALA A 184 1.10 -1.40 15.31
N LEU A 185 0.50 -0.57 14.45
CA LEU A 185 -0.92 -0.61 14.09
C LEU A 185 -1.05 -0.46 12.58
N LEU A 186 -2.13 -1.01 12.04
CA LEU A 186 -2.61 -0.75 10.67
C LEU A 186 -4.00 -0.13 10.77
N ALA A 187 -4.15 1.06 10.19
CA ALA A 187 -5.39 1.81 10.15
C ALA A 187 -6.36 1.24 9.09
N THR A 188 -6.91 0.06 9.37
CA THR A 188 -7.82 -0.67 8.47
C THR A 188 -9.28 -0.19 8.55
N ASN A 189 -9.51 1.05 8.99
CA ASN A 189 -10.82 1.58 9.37
C ASN A 189 -11.85 1.60 8.22
N SER A 190 -11.39 1.58 6.97
CA SER A 190 -12.26 1.52 5.79
C SER A 190 -12.86 0.14 5.52
N PHE A 191 -12.38 -0.91 6.20
CA PHE A 191 -12.81 -2.29 5.99
C PHE A 191 -13.80 -2.73 7.07
N SER A 192 -14.78 -3.54 6.65
CA SER A 192 -15.79 -4.09 7.56
C SER A 192 -15.17 -5.01 8.61
N TYR A 193 -15.87 -5.24 9.73
CA TYR A 193 -15.39 -6.17 10.77
C TYR A 193 -15.09 -7.59 10.23
N LYS A 194 -15.90 -8.07 9.27
CA LYS A 194 -15.64 -9.35 8.60
C LYS A 194 -14.30 -9.35 7.86
N GLU A 195 -13.97 -8.25 7.19
CA GLU A 195 -12.67 -8.09 6.52
C GLU A 195 -11.52 -7.94 7.54
N GLN A 196 -11.74 -7.29 8.69
CA GLN A 196 -10.76 -7.26 9.78
C GLN A 196 -10.38 -8.68 10.24
N LEU A 197 -11.36 -9.56 10.40
CA LEU A 197 -11.14 -10.96 10.79
C LEU A 197 -10.31 -11.71 9.74
N ILE A 198 -10.54 -11.45 8.44
CA ILE A 198 -9.75 -12.04 7.35
C ILE A 198 -8.28 -11.60 7.46
N ILE A 199 -8.04 -10.31 7.70
CA ILE A 199 -6.68 -9.77 7.84
C ILE A 199 -6.01 -10.30 9.12
N GLN A 200 -6.73 -10.39 10.24
CA GLN A 200 -6.23 -10.96 11.49
C GLN A 200 -5.81 -12.42 11.28
N LYS A 201 -6.66 -13.23 10.65
CA LYS A 201 -6.36 -14.63 10.32
C LYS A 201 -5.15 -14.74 9.40
N TYR A 202 -5.04 -13.86 8.40
CA TYR A 202 -3.88 -13.80 7.50
C TYR A 202 -2.56 -13.56 8.25
N PHE A 203 -2.47 -12.54 9.10
CA PHE A 203 -1.23 -12.29 9.85
C PHE A 203 -0.90 -13.41 10.84
N LYS A 204 -1.91 -14.00 11.48
CA LYS A 204 -1.72 -15.17 12.34
C LYS A 204 -1.15 -16.37 11.57
N GLU A 205 -1.77 -16.75 10.47
CA GLU A 205 -1.44 -18.01 9.77
C GLU A 205 -0.21 -17.88 8.86
N LYS A 206 -0.07 -16.77 8.14
CA LYS A 206 1.00 -16.61 7.14
C LYS A 206 2.32 -16.18 7.77
N TRP A 207 2.26 -15.38 8.84
CA TRP A 207 3.44 -14.73 9.42
C TRP A 207 3.70 -15.11 10.87
N ASN A 208 2.81 -15.92 11.49
CA ASN A 208 2.84 -16.17 12.93
C ASN A 208 2.83 -14.87 13.76
N LEU A 209 2.03 -13.89 13.32
CA LEU A 209 1.88 -12.58 13.96
C LEU A 209 0.43 -12.34 14.37
N PRO A 210 -0.06 -12.97 15.46
CA PRO A 210 -1.38 -12.66 15.99
C PRO A 210 -1.56 -11.16 16.25
N THR A 211 -2.70 -10.63 15.82
CA THR A 211 -3.13 -9.23 16.01
C THR A 211 -4.42 -9.16 16.81
N THR A 212 -4.68 -7.99 17.41
CA THR A 212 -5.95 -7.66 18.05
C THR A 212 -6.68 -6.63 17.20
N ILE A 213 -8.00 -6.79 17.04
CA ILE A 213 -8.87 -5.77 16.44
C ILE A 213 -9.23 -4.79 17.55
N GLY A 214 -8.90 -3.51 17.36
CA GLY A 214 -9.36 -2.42 18.21
C GLY A 214 -10.48 -1.65 17.54
N THR A 215 -11.19 -0.87 18.34
CA THR A 215 -12.24 0.05 17.89
C THR A 215 -11.84 1.47 18.26
N SER A 216 -11.99 2.41 17.33
CA SER A 216 -11.80 3.84 17.57
C SER A 216 -13.05 4.45 18.21
N ASP A 217 -12.92 5.69 18.70
CA ASP A 217 -14.06 6.43 19.28
C ASP A 217 -15.19 6.68 18.27
N SER A 218 -14.85 6.71 16.98
CA SER A 218 -15.81 6.80 15.87
C SER A 218 -16.48 5.46 15.51
N GLY A 219 -16.21 4.38 16.24
CA GLY A 219 -16.76 3.04 15.99
C GLY A 219 -16.09 2.27 14.86
N THR A 220 -15.06 2.82 14.21
CA THR A 220 -14.30 2.12 13.15
C THR A 220 -13.25 1.17 13.72
N HIS A 221 -12.81 0.18 12.96
CA HIS A 221 -11.91 -0.86 13.43
C HIS A 221 -10.50 -0.76 12.85
N TYR A 222 -9.50 -1.08 13.67
CA TYR A 222 -8.10 -1.13 13.27
C TYR A 222 -7.42 -2.39 13.78
N LEU A 223 -6.29 -2.75 13.19
CA LEU A 223 -5.46 -3.86 13.65
C LEU A 223 -4.28 -3.36 14.46
N ARG A 224 -4.00 -4.07 15.55
CA ARG A 224 -2.89 -3.76 16.45
C ARG A 224 -2.08 -5.00 16.76
N PHE A 225 -0.76 -4.87 16.62
CA PHE A 225 0.20 -5.87 17.10
C PHE A 225 0.46 -5.64 18.60
N ASN A 226 0.70 -6.73 19.34
CA ASN A 226 1.28 -6.62 20.67
C ASN A 226 2.76 -6.18 20.55
N THR A 227 3.42 -5.89 21.65
CA THR A 227 4.81 -5.36 21.61
C THR A 227 5.78 -6.34 20.96
N GLU A 228 5.69 -7.63 21.28
CA GLU A 228 6.55 -8.67 20.72
C GLU A 228 6.35 -8.83 19.20
N ASN A 229 5.10 -8.96 18.76
CA ASN A 229 4.75 -9.08 17.35
C ASN A 229 5.02 -7.79 16.59
N SER A 230 5.02 -6.64 17.24
CA SER A 230 5.45 -5.38 16.60
C SER A 230 6.93 -5.43 16.24
N ILE A 231 7.79 -5.94 17.12
CA ILE A 231 9.22 -6.11 16.82
C ILE A 231 9.40 -7.06 15.64
N LYS A 232 8.73 -8.23 15.67
CA LYS A 232 8.80 -9.22 14.59
C LYS A 232 8.27 -8.66 13.26
N PHE A 233 7.14 -7.95 13.31
CA PHE A 233 6.52 -7.29 12.15
C PHE A 233 7.45 -6.23 11.55
N LEU A 234 8.00 -5.35 12.36
CA LEU A 234 8.89 -4.28 11.89
C LEU A 234 10.15 -4.84 11.23
N LYS A 235 10.76 -5.91 11.78
CA LYS A 235 11.89 -6.60 11.15
C LYS A 235 11.61 -7.13 9.74
N ILE A 236 10.37 -7.54 9.46
CA ILE A 236 9.98 -8.03 8.12
C ILE A 236 10.05 -6.90 7.09
N ILE A 237 9.66 -5.69 7.50
CA ILE A 237 9.44 -4.56 6.57
C ILE A 237 10.56 -3.51 6.59
N GLU A 238 11.40 -3.46 7.63
CA GLU A 238 12.32 -2.35 7.90
C GLU A 238 13.22 -1.98 6.71
N LYS A 239 13.73 -2.98 5.98
CA LYS A 239 14.60 -2.77 4.82
C LYS A 239 13.92 -2.11 3.62
N TYR A 240 12.59 -2.03 3.62
CA TYR A 240 11.79 -1.42 2.55
C TYR A 240 11.18 -0.07 2.95
N ILE A 241 11.32 0.33 4.21
CA ILE A 241 10.80 1.62 4.69
C ILE A 241 11.74 2.72 4.22
N ILE A 242 11.18 3.75 3.59
CA ILE A 242 11.95 4.88 3.08
C ILE A 242 12.23 5.91 4.18
N PRO A 243 13.26 6.77 4.02
CA PRO A 243 13.70 7.69 5.08
C PRO A 243 12.60 8.56 5.67
N CYS A 244 11.68 9.08 4.84
CA CYS A 244 10.59 9.94 5.32
C CYS A 244 9.56 9.22 6.20
N PHE A 245 9.61 7.88 6.32
CA PHE A 245 8.78 7.07 7.21
C PHE A 245 9.56 6.38 8.33
N HIS A 246 10.85 6.66 8.50
CA HIS A 246 11.62 6.09 9.62
C HIS A 246 10.97 6.39 10.97
N TYR A 247 10.29 7.53 11.14
CA TYR A 247 9.55 7.84 12.36
C TYR A 247 8.44 6.83 12.72
N LYS A 248 7.93 6.06 11.74
CA LYS A 248 6.95 4.97 11.94
C LYS A 248 7.58 3.66 12.38
N ILE A 249 8.90 3.49 12.24
CA ILE A 249 9.60 2.25 12.63
C ILE A 249 10.68 2.47 13.68
N ASP A 250 11.09 3.72 13.89
CA ASP A 250 12.07 4.09 14.89
C ASP A 250 11.43 3.98 16.28
N PRO A 251 11.85 3.00 17.10
CA PRO A 251 11.30 2.83 18.42
C PRO A 251 11.56 4.05 19.31
N GLY A 252 12.50 4.95 18.98
CA GLY A 252 12.78 6.23 19.67
C GLY A 252 13.10 6.11 21.17
N ARG A 253 13.11 4.87 21.66
CA ARG A 253 13.35 4.37 23.01
C ARG A 253 13.69 2.92 22.76
N LYS A 254 14.95 2.51 22.95
CA LYS A 254 15.36 1.10 23.11
C LYS A 254 14.22 0.37 23.79
N LEU A 255 13.56 -0.57 23.12
CA LEU A 255 12.41 -1.36 23.57
C LEU A 255 12.35 -1.50 25.11
N LEU A 256 11.82 -0.49 25.81
CA LEU A 256 11.84 -0.41 27.29
C LEU A 256 10.85 -1.40 27.91
N TYR A 257 10.10 -2.10 27.07
CA TYR A 257 9.17 -3.15 27.44
C TYR A 257 9.81 -4.54 27.14
N ARG A 258 10.95 -4.85 27.76
CA ARG A 258 11.16 -6.24 28.18
C ARG A 258 10.20 -6.51 29.33
N LYS A 259 9.36 -7.53 29.22
CA LYS A 259 8.59 -8.06 30.36
C LYS A 259 9.59 -8.27 31.50
N LEU A 260 9.27 -7.79 32.70
CA LEU A 260 10.11 -8.06 33.87
C LEU A 260 10.12 -9.57 34.12
N SER A 261 11.30 -10.13 34.37
CA SER A 261 11.37 -11.47 34.95
C SER A 261 10.76 -11.47 36.35
N ALA A 262 10.46 -12.66 36.88
CA ALA A 262 10.03 -12.80 38.26
C ALA A 262 11.09 -12.25 39.23
N GLU A 263 12.39 -12.46 38.94
CA GLU A 263 13.46 -11.91 39.77
C GLU A 263 13.49 -10.38 39.74
N GLU A 264 13.34 -9.76 38.57
CA GLU A 264 13.33 -8.30 38.47
C GLU A 264 12.13 -7.69 39.21
N LEU A 265 10.96 -8.34 39.15
CA LEU A 265 9.77 -7.94 39.92
C LEU A 265 9.99 -8.06 41.42
N ASN A 266 10.58 -9.17 41.89
CA ASN A 266 10.90 -9.37 43.30
C ASN A 266 11.95 -8.37 43.79
N TYR A 267 12.98 -8.10 42.98
CA TYR A 267 13.98 -7.10 43.30
C TYR A 267 13.34 -5.70 43.48
N ILE A 268 12.43 -5.29 42.57
CA ILE A 268 11.70 -4.03 42.70
C ILE A 268 10.88 -4.00 44.00
N LYS A 269 10.09 -5.06 44.26
CA LYS A 269 9.24 -5.16 45.47
C LYS A 269 10.04 -5.09 46.77
N ASN A 270 11.24 -5.66 46.80
CA ASN A 270 12.06 -5.70 48.02
C ASN A 270 12.86 -4.41 48.24
N ASN A 271 13.11 -3.62 47.18
CA ASN A 271 14.03 -2.47 47.25
C ASN A 271 13.35 -1.11 47.07
N TYR A 272 12.06 -1.03 46.69
CA TYR A 272 11.44 0.27 46.37
C TYR A 272 11.33 1.23 47.55
N LYS A 273 11.31 0.73 48.80
CA LYS A 273 11.27 1.56 50.01
C LYS A 273 12.64 2.12 50.39
N THR A 274 13.72 1.42 50.04
CA THR A 274 15.09 1.73 50.50
C THR A 274 15.97 2.30 49.38
N LYS A 275 15.62 2.10 48.11
CA LYS A 275 16.37 2.60 46.96
C LYS A 275 15.48 3.46 46.07
N SER A 276 16.04 4.57 45.59
CA SER A 276 15.34 5.41 44.62
C SER A 276 15.06 4.64 43.32
N PRO A 277 13.99 4.98 42.57
CA PRO A 277 13.71 4.36 41.27
C PRO A 277 14.89 4.44 40.29
N LYS A 278 15.76 5.45 40.41
CA LYS A 278 16.97 5.61 39.58
C LYS A 278 18.02 4.55 39.91
N LEU A 279 18.26 4.26 41.19
CA LEU A 279 19.20 3.23 41.64
C LEU A 279 18.73 1.82 41.28
N ILE A 280 17.42 1.56 41.43
CA ILE A 280 16.82 0.29 41.02
C ILE A 280 16.95 0.10 39.50
N ALA A 281 16.67 1.15 38.73
CA ALA A 281 16.79 1.14 37.28
C ALA A 281 18.23 0.87 36.83
N GLN A 282 19.22 1.49 37.48
CA GLN A 282 20.64 1.25 37.18
C GLN A 282 21.05 -0.21 37.43
N LYS A 283 20.65 -0.81 38.56
CA LYS A 283 20.94 -2.22 38.86
C LYS A 283 20.32 -3.18 37.84
N LEU A 284 19.07 -2.90 37.43
CA LEU A 284 18.35 -3.73 36.46
C LEU A 284 18.70 -3.39 34.99
N LYS A 285 19.59 -2.43 34.76
CA LYS A 285 19.92 -1.89 33.41
C LYS A 285 18.65 -1.47 32.64
N ARG A 286 17.71 -0.82 33.33
CA ARG A 286 16.41 -0.34 32.83
C ARG A 286 16.31 1.19 32.91
N ASP A 287 15.27 1.73 32.28
CA ASP A 287 14.93 3.14 32.36
C ASP A 287 14.26 3.50 33.70
N ALA A 288 14.62 4.65 34.27
CA ALA A 288 14.11 5.08 35.57
C ALA A 288 12.60 5.41 35.53
N ASN A 289 12.08 5.95 34.43
CA ASN A 289 10.64 6.22 34.30
C ASN A 289 9.83 4.93 34.19
N ASN A 290 10.41 3.90 33.56
CA ASN A 290 9.84 2.55 33.54
C ASN A 290 9.65 2.01 34.97
N ILE A 291 10.70 2.03 35.80
CA ILE A 291 10.65 1.58 37.20
C ILE A 291 9.62 2.38 38.02
N ARG A 292 9.57 3.72 37.87
CA ARG A 292 8.54 4.55 38.54
C ARG A 292 7.11 4.11 38.19
N ASN A 293 6.85 3.89 36.91
CA ASN A 293 5.53 3.45 36.43
C ASN A 293 5.16 2.06 36.97
N ILE A 294 6.12 1.15 37.10
CA ILE A 294 5.91 -0.19 37.65
C ILE A 294 5.54 -0.12 39.13
N ILE A 295 6.32 0.62 39.94
CA ILE A 295 6.05 0.79 41.37
C ILE A 295 4.63 1.36 41.58
N ARG A 296 4.23 2.36 40.76
CA ARG A 296 2.87 2.92 40.78
C ARG A 296 1.81 1.87 40.42
N ARG A 297 2.04 1.09 39.36
CA ARG A 297 1.09 0.07 38.87
C ARG A 297 0.92 -1.10 39.85
N LEU A 298 1.99 -1.46 40.56
CA LEU A 298 1.96 -2.46 41.64
C LEU A 298 1.32 -1.91 42.93
N LYS A 299 0.83 -0.66 42.94
CA LYS A 299 0.27 0.04 44.12
C LYS A 299 1.23 0.05 45.32
N LEU A 300 2.54 0.03 45.07
CA LEU A 300 3.55 -0.01 46.14
C LEU A 300 3.73 1.36 46.82
N THR A 301 3.16 2.43 46.28
CA THR A 301 3.25 3.77 46.85
C THR A 301 2.12 4.08 47.84
N ASN A 302 2.48 4.18 49.13
CA ASN A 302 1.96 5.20 50.05
C ASN A 302 3.10 6.19 50.26
N LEU A 303 3.13 7.29 49.51
CA LEU A 303 4.07 8.39 49.75
C LEU A 303 3.26 9.61 50.15
N LYS A 304 2.95 9.72 51.45
CA LYS A 304 2.95 11.02 52.12
C LYS A 304 4.38 11.54 51.96
N ARG A 305 4.57 12.55 51.12
CA ARG A 305 5.79 13.37 51.16
C ARG A 305 5.78 14.05 52.53
N LYS A 306 6.77 13.74 53.38
CA LYS A 306 7.17 14.64 54.46
C LYS A 306 8.12 15.67 53.87
#